data_AF-A0A1I5D943-F1
#
_entry.id   AF-A0A1I5D943-F1
#
_cell.length_a   1.000
_cell.length_b   1.000
_cell.length_c   1.000
_cell.angle_alpha   90.00
_cell.angle_beta   90.00
_cell.angle_gamma   90.00
#
_symmetry.space_group_name_H-M   'P 1'
#
loop_
_entity.id
_entity.type
_entity.pdbx_description
1 polymer ?
#
loop_
_entity_poly.entity_id
_entity_poly.type
_entity_poly.pdbx_seq_one_letter_code
_entity_poly.pdbx_strand_id
1 'polypeptide(L)' 'MNSQPRKPTNLSMDVSLLTEAKALKVNLSRAAEEGVRHAVAAAKAEQWKAENAAALRSSNSYVEKHGLPLDEFRQF' A
#
# COMPACT_ATOMS: atom_id res chain seq x y z
N MET A 1 -22.07 3.78 -13.69
CA MET A 1 -21.46 3.09 -12.54
C MET A 1 -20.53 2.01 -13.08
N ASN A 2 -19.22 2.21 -12.99
CA ASN A 2 -18.25 1.27 -13.54
C ASN A 2 -18.12 0.07 -12.60
N SER A 3 -18.91 -0.97 -12.81
CA SER A 3 -18.76 -2.24 -12.11
C SER A 3 -17.51 -2.93 -12.64
N GLN A 4 -16.40 -2.85 -11.89
CA GLN A 4 -15.21 -3.64 -12.20
C GLN A 4 -15.58 -5.14 -12.20
N PRO A 5 -15.19 -5.91 -13.22
CA PRO A 5 -15.52 -7.33 -13.29
C PRO A 5 -14.87 -8.07 -12.11
N ARG A 6 -15.69 -8.71 -11.27
CA ARG A 6 -15.22 -9.51 -10.14
C ARG A 6 -15.11 -10.96 -10.56
N LYS A 7 -13.94 -11.57 -10.34
CA LYS A 7 -13.71 -12.99 -10.57
C LYS A 7 -13.84 -13.75 -9.23
N PRO A 8 -14.76 -14.74 -9.12
CA PRO A 8 -14.79 -15.63 -7.96
C PRO A 8 -13.44 -16.33 -7.82
N THR A 9 -12.87 -16.28 -6.62
CA THR A 9 -11.57 -16.88 -6.31
C THR A 9 -11.74 -17.76 -5.08
N ASN A 10 -11.30 -19.02 -5.17
CA ASN A 10 -11.34 -19.93 -4.03
C ASN A 10 -10.11 -19.70 -3.15
N LEU A 11 -10.31 -19.49 -1.85
CA LEU A 11 -9.26 -19.20 -0.88
C LEU A 11 -9.38 -20.16 0.31
N SER A 12 -8.25 -20.65 0.80
CA SER A 12 -8.18 -21.41 2.04
C SER A 12 -7.95 -20.44 3.20
N MET A 13 -8.79 -20.52 4.23
CA MET A 13 -8.73 -19.66 5.42
C MET A 13 -9.00 -20.49 6.67
N ASP A 14 -8.55 -19.98 7.81
CA ASP A 14 -8.82 -20.58 9.10
C ASP A 14 -10.33 -20.71 9.37
N VAL A 15 -10.75 -21.92 9.76
CA VAL A 15 -12.17 -22.25 9.95
C VAL A 15 -12.76 -21.53 11.16
N SER A 16 -11.97 -21.31 12.22
CA SER A 16 -12.42 -20.59 13.41
C SER A 16 -12.69 -19.12 13.08
N LEU A 17 -11.80 -18.50 12.30
CA LEU A 17 -11.97 -17.12 11.83
C LEU A 17 -13.19 -16.96 10.92
N LEU A 18 -13.42 -17.92 10.01
CA LEU A 18 -14.62 -17.90 9.14
C LEU A 18 -15.91 -18.03 9.96
N THR A 19 -15.89 -18.83 11.01
CA THR A 19 -17.05 -19.05 11.89
C THR A 19 -17.35 -17.78 12.68
N GLU A 20 -16.33 -17.16 13.26
CA GLU A 20 -16.45 -15.88 13.97
C GLU A 20 -16.94 -14.77 13.05
N ALA A 21 -16.34 -14.62 11.86
CA ALA A 21 -16.74 -13.61 10.88
C ALA A 21 -18.21 -13.75 10.47
N LYS A 22 -18.70 -14.99 10.30
CA LYS A 22 -20.12 -15.27 10.03
C LYS A 22 -21.01 -14.90 11.22
N ALA A 23 -20.62 -15.27 12.44
CA ALA A 23 -21.36 -14.92 13.66
C ALA A 23 -21.50 -13.40 13.84
N LEU A 24 -20.45 -12.66 13.48
CA LEU A 24 -20.40 -11.20 13.52
C LEU A 24 -20.99 -10.52 12.28
N LYS A 25 -21.55 -11.28 11.32
CA LYS A 25 -22.11 -10.78 10.06
C LYS A 25 -21.13 -9.94 9.23
N VAL A 26 -19.84 -10.25 9.30
CA VAL A 26 -18.81 -9.58 8.51
C VAL A 26 -19.00 -9.93 7.04
N ASN A 27 -18.84 -8.94 6.17
CA ASN A 27 -18.85 -9.16 4.73
C ASN A 27 -17.48 -9.70 4.28
N LEU A 28 -17.33 -11.03 4.26
CA LEU A 28 -16.06 -11.71 3.93
C LEU A 28 -15.48 -11.26 2.59
N SER A 29 -16.30 -11.14 1.55
CA SER A 29 -15.83 -10.74 0.22
C SER A 29 -15.20 -9.34 0.25
N ARG A 30 -15.84 -8.40 0.95
CA ARG A 30 -15.33 -7.03 1.06
C ARG A 30 -14.06 -6.98 1.91
N ALA A 31 -14.05 -7.67 3.05
CA ALA A 31 -12.88 -7.72 3.93
C ALA A 31 -11.66 -8.35 3.25
N ALA A 32 -11.87 -9.45 2.50
CA ALA A 32 -10.82 -10.08 1.71
C ALA A 32 -10.29 -9.13 0.62
N GLU A 33 -11.17 -8.43 -0.09
CA GLU A 33 -10.78 -7.48 -1.13
C GLU A 33 -9.98 -6.29 -0.57
N GLU A 34 -10.38 -5.75 0.58
CA GLU A 34 -9.64 -4.70 1.30
C GLU A 34 -8.27 -5.20 1.75
N GLY A 35 -8.18 -6.40 2.32
CA GLY A 35 -6.91 -7.02 2.70
C GLY A 35 -5.95 -7.21 1.52
N VAL A 36 -6.45 -7.74 0.40
CA VAL A 36 -5.67 -7.90 -0.83
C VAL A 36 -5.21 -6.54 -1.37
N ARG A 37 -6.08 -5.53 -1.38
CA ARG A 37 -5.72 -4.18 -1.84
C ARG A 37 -4.59 -3.59 -1.01
N HIS A 38 -4.64 -3.75 0.31
CA HIS A 38 -3.59 -3.25 1.20
C HIS A 38 -2.27 -3.99 0.98
N ALA A 39 -2.30 -5.33 0.89
CA ALA A 39 -1.10 -6.13 0.62
C ALA A 39 -0.45 -5.77 -0.72
N VAL A 40 -1.26 -5.60 -1.78
CA VAL A 40 -0.76 -5.19 -3.11
C VAL A 40 -0.17 -3.77 -3.07
N ALA A 41 -0.83 -2.83 -2.39
CA ALA A 41 -0.31 -1.46 -2.26
C ALA A 41 1.03 -1.45 -1.52
N ALA A 42 1.16 -2.21 -0.44
CA ALA A 42 2.41 -2.35 0.31
C ALA A 42 3.53 -2.95 -0.57
N ALA A 43 3.24 -4.05 -1.26
CA ALA A 43 4.22 -4.69 -2.16
C ALA A 43 4.70 -3.74 -3.27
N LYS A 44 3.78 -2.98 -3.88
CA LYS A 44 4.12 -1.97 -4.89
C LYS A 44 4.96 -0.84 -4.31
N ALA A 45 4.66 -0.38 -3.10
CA ALA A 45 5.43 0.67 -2.44
C ALA A 45 6.87 0.20 -2.17
N GLU A 46 7.05 -1.04 -1.69
CA GLU A 46 8.38 -1.60 -1.46
C GLU A 46 9.16 -1.79 -2.77
N GLN A 47 8.50 -2.28 -3.82
CA GLN A 47 9.12 -2.38 -5.13
C GLN A 47 9.55 -1.00 -5.67
N TRP A 48 8.66 0.00 -5.58
CA TRP A 48 8.97 1.35 -6.02
C TRP A 48 10.14 1.95 -5.25
N LYS A 49 10.19 1.77 -3.92
CA LYS A 49 11.33 2.22 -3.09
C LYS A 49 12.63 1.57 -3.53
N ALA A 50 12.63 0.27 -3.81
CA ALA A 50 13.82 -0.45 -4.26
C ALA A 50 14.31 0.08 -5.62
N GLU A 51 13.39 0.27 -6.58
CA GLU A 51 13.70 0.80 -7.90
C GLU A 51 14.22 2.25 -7.84
N ASN A 52 13.67 3.08 -6.95
CA ASN A 52 14.00 4.50 -6.85
C ASN A 52 15.10 4.80 -5.82
N ALA A 53 15.66 3.78 -5.16
CA ALA A 53 16.65 3.96 -4.10
C ALA A 53 17.89 4.73 -4.57
N ALA A 54 18.33 4.51 -5.82
CA ALA A 54 19.47 5.24 -6.38
C ALA A 54 19.17 6.73 -6.62
N ALA A 55 17.97 7.04 -7.15
CA ALA A 55 17.52 8.41 -7.36
C ALA A 55 17.36 9.16 -6.03
N LEU A 56 16.75 8.51 -5.03
CA LEU A 56 16.61 9.06 -3.68
C LEU A 56 17.97 9.34 -3.03
N ARG A 57 18.94 8.40 -3.13
CA ARG A 57 20.30 8.63 -2.62
C ARG A 57 21.01 9.79 -3.31
N SER A 58 20.87 9.90 -4.63
CA SER A 58 21.46 11.01 -5.40
C SER A 58 20.88 12.35 -4.95
N SER A 59 19.55 12.43 -4.84
CA SER A 59 18.85 13.63 -4.36
C SER A 59 19.23 14.00 -2.93
N ASN A 60 19.30 13.02 -2.02
CA ASN A 60 19.71 13.25 -0.63
C ASN A 60 21.15 13.76 -0.56
N SER A 61 22.10 13.16 -1.30
CA SER A 61 23.49 13.62 -1.31
C SER A 61 23.63 15.04 -1.87
N TYR A 62 22.81 15.41 -2.86
CA TYR A 62 22.78 16.78 -3.37
C TYR A 62 22.33 17.77 -2.29
N VAL A 63 21.24 17.46 -1.58
CA VAL A 63 20.73 18.30 -0.48
C VAL A 63 21.73 18.40 0.68
N GLU A 64 22.41 17.31 1.04
CA GLU A 64 23.47 17.34 2.06
C GLU A 64 24.63 18.26 1.69
N LYS A 65 25.00 18.30 0.40
CA LYS A 65 26.12 19.10 -0.09
C LYS A 65 25.77 20.57 -0.32
N HIS A 66 24.56 20.84 -0.78
CA HIS A 66 24.16 22.16 -1.27
C HIS A 66 23.11 22.84 -0.39
N GLY A 67 22.62 22.17 0.66
CA GLY A 67 21.48 22.61 1.43
C GLY A 67 20.16 22.41 0.69
N LEU A 68 19.05 22.82 1.31
CA LEU A 68 17.74 22.79 0.67
C LEU A 68 17.67 23.93 -0.36
N PRO A 69 17.40 23.65 -1.64
CA PRO A 69 17.47 24.67 -2.71
C PRO A 69 16.56 25.87 -2.54
N LEU A 70 15.51 25.76 -1.72
CA LEU A 70 14.52 26.81 -1.49
C LEU A 70 14.46 27.25 -0.03
N ASP A 71 15.45 26.87 0.79
CA ASP A 71 15.43 27.20 2.23
C ASP A 71 15.45 28.71 2.47
N GLU A 72 16.12 29.46 1.59
CA GLU A 72 16.22 30.91 1.65
C GLU A 72 14.89 31.66 1.42
N PHE A 73 13.86 30.98 0.91
CA PHE A 73 12.54 31.56 0.66
C PHE A 73 11.47 31.09 1.67
N ARG A 74 11.85 30.34 2.71
CA ARG A 74 10.90 29.85 3.72
C ARG A 74 10.39 31.00 4.60
N GLN A 75 9.09 31.30 4.53
CA GLN A 75 8.42 32.22 5.46
C GLN A 75 7.89 31.43 6.68
N PHE A 76 8.18 31.91 7.90
CA PHE A 76 7.75 31.32 9.17
C PHE A 76 6.51 32.03 9.73
#